data_AF-A0A2C9XV70-F1
#
_entry.id   AF-A0A2C9XV70-F1
#
_cell.length_a   1.000
_cell.length_b   1.000
_cell.length_c   1.000
_cell.angle_alpha   90.00
_cell.angle_beta   90.00
_cell.angle_gamma   90.00
#
_symmetry.space_group_name_H-M   'P 1'
#
loop_
_entity.id
_entity.type
_entity.pdbx_description
1 polymer ?
#
loop_
_entity_poly.entity_id
_entity_poly.type
_entity_poly.pdbx_seq_one_letter_code
_entity_poly.pdbx_strand_id
1 'polypeptide(L)'
;MKIAVLPGDGIGPEIIKEAVKVLNALGEKFEIEEAPVGGAGYEASGHPLPDATLALAKASDAILFGAVGDWKYDSLERALRPEQAILGLRKHLQLFANFRPAICYPELTAASSLKPEIVAGLDILIIRELNGDIYFGQPRGVRSSPDGLFEGAKEGFDTMRYSEPEVRRIAHVAFQAAQKRAKKLTSVDKANVLETSQLWRDVMIDVSKEYADVDLSHMYVDNAAMQLVKAPKAFDVVVTGNMFGDILSDEAAMLTGSIGMLPSASLDKNNKGLYEPSHGSAPDIAGKGVANPLATILSAAMMLRYSIGKTEQADRIETAVKKVLAQGFRTGDIATQDGRTVGTKEMGDAVLAAL
;
A
#
# COMPACT_ATOMS: atom_id res chain seq x y z
N MET A 1 -4.82 16.96 16.35
CA MET A 1 -4.55 15.72 15.60
C MET A 1 -3.08 15.74 15.23
N LYS A 2 -2.33 14.78 15.76
CA LYS A 2 -0.88 14.66 15.57
C LYS A 2 -0.58 13.69 14.44
N ILE A 3 0.24 14.12 13.48
CA ILE A 3 0.64 13.34 12.31
C ILE A 3 2.15 13.19 12.36
N ALA A 4 2.63 11.94 12.44
CA ALA A 4 4.04 11.64 12.21
C ALA A 4 4.30 11.67 10.70
N VAL A 5 5.18 12.55 10.24
CA VAL A 5 5.62 12.58 8.85
C VAL A 5 6.98 11.92 8.77
N LEU A 6 7.07 10.85 7.99
CA LEU A 6 8.28 10.02 7.84
C LEU A 6 8.71 10.04 6.37
N PRO A 7 9.51 11.04 5.93
CA PRO A 7 9.77 11.26 4.51
C PRO A 7 10.57 10.12 3.85
N GLY A 8 11.54 9.57 4.58
CA GLY A 8 12.42 8.50 4.11
C GLY A 8 13.48 8.98 3.10
N ASP A 9 13.70 8.18 2.06
CA ASP A 9 14.81 8.28 1.11
C ASP A 9 14.33 8.45 -0.34
N GLY A 10 15.27 8.71 -1.25
CA GLY A 10 14.99 8.80 -2.69
C GLY A 10 13.99 9.92 -3.01
N ILE A 11 12.91 9.58 -3.71
CA ILE A 11 11.81 10.52 -4.01
C ILE A 11 10.93 10.85 -2.79
N GLY A 12 11.05 10.10 -1.68
CA GLY A 12 10.19 10.20 -0.51
C GLY A 12 10.03 11.63 0.04
N PRO A 13 11.13 12.36 0.30
CA PRO A 13 11.06 13.76 0.71
C PRO A 13 10.38 14.69 -0.30
N GLU A 14 10.54 14.45 -1.61
CA GLU A 14 9.98 15.30 -2.66
C GLU A 14 8.45 15.20 -2.69
N ILE A 15 7.91 13.97 -2.66
CA ILE A 15 6.46 13.72 -2.72
C ILE A 15 5.76 14.03 -1.40
N ILE A 16 6.41 13.81 -0.25
CA ILE A 16 5.87 14.12 1.08
C ILE A 16 5.69 15.62 1.26
N LYS A 17 6.65 16.41 0.78
CA LYS A 17 6.55 17.87 0.79
C LYS A 17 5.28 18.37 0.10
N GLU A 18 4.89 17.75 -1.01
CA GLU A 18 3.68 18.12 -1.74
C GLU A 18 2.40 17.66 -1.01
N ALA A 19 2.40 16.47 -0.41
CA ALA A 19 1.28 16.03 0.43
C ALA A 19 1.09 16.92 1.68
N VAL A 20 2.16 17.30 2.36
CA VAL A 20 2.14 18.23 3.50
C VAL A 20 1.69 19.63 3.07
N LYS A 21 2.12 20.09 1.89
CA LYS A 21 1.65 21.36 1.30
C LYS A 21 0.12 21.35 1.12
N VAL A 22 -0.44 20.28 0.57
CA VAL A 22 -1.90 20.10 0.40
C VAL A 22 -2.60 20.04 1.76
N LEU A 23 -2.09 19.29 2.74
CA LEU A 23 -2.68 19.19 4.09
C LEU A 23 -2.76 20.56 4.79
N ASN A 24 -1.70 21.36 4.71
CA ASN A 24 -1.65 22.70 5.31
C ASN A 24 -2.66 23.68 4.69
N ALA A 25 -3.10 23.45 3.45
CA ALA A 25 -4.04 24.30 2.75
C ALA A 25 -5.52 24.04 3.10
N LEU A 26 -5.82 22.98 3.85
CA LEU A 26 -7.20 22.60 4.18
C LEU A 26 -7.84 23.49 5.26
N GLY A 27 -7.04 24.34 5.92
CA GLY A 27 -7.50 25.19 7.04
C GLY A 27 -7.71 24.44 8.35
N GLU A 28 -7.31 23.16 8.41
CA GLU A 28 -7.34 22.33 9.61
C GLU A 28 -6.06 22.52 10.45
N LYS A 29 -6.16 22.33 11.77
CA LYS A 29 -5.01 22.43 12.68
C LYS A 29 -4.42 21.05 12.95
N PHE A 30 -3.44 20.67 12.14
CA PHE A 30 -2.63 19.47 12.36
C PHE A 30 -1.35 19.80 13.11
N GLU A 31 -1.00 18.99 14.10
CA GLU A 31 0.34 18.97 14.69
C GLU A 31 1.18 18.01 13.85
N ILE A 32 1.95 18.54 12.91
CA ILE A 32 2.82 17.75 12.04
C ILE A 32 4.22 17.73 12.64
N GLU A 33 4.73 16.53 12.92
CA GLU A 33 6.09 16.34 13.42
C GLU A 33 6.83 15.38 12.49
N GLU A 34 7.97 15.83 11.97
CA GLU A 34 8.81 15.04 11.05
C GLU A 34 9.88 14.26 11.82
N ALA A 35 10.15 13.01 11.40
CA ALA A 35 11.25 12.21 11.94
C ALA A 35 11.95 11.38 10.86
N PRO A 36 13.27 11.12 11.01
CA PRO A 36 14.04 10.37 10.03
C PRO A 36 13.70 8.87 10.08
N VAL A 37 13.68 8.24 8.90
CA VAL A 37 13.40 6.81 8.73
C VAL A 37 14.17 6.28 7.51
N GLY A 38 14.37 4.97 7.42
CA GLY A 38 15.11 4.35 6.32
C GLY A 38 16.59 4.69 6.37
N GLY A 39 17.18 5.00 5.22
CA GLY A 39 18.56 5.45 5.10
C GLY A 39 18.83 6.74 5.87
N ALA A 40 17.90 7.70 5.85
CA ALA A 40 17.98 8.91 6.68
C ALA A 40 17.95 8.58 8.19
N GLY A 41 17.20 7.56 8.61
CA GLY A 41 17.22 7.05 9.97
C GLY A 41 18.57 6.44 10.35
N TYR A 42 19.14 5.67 9.43
CA TYR A 42 20.47 5.08 9.57
C TYR A 42 21.56 6.15 9.67
N GLU A 43 21.53 7.18 8.83
CA GLU A 43 22.48 8.31 8.91
C GLU A 43 22.36 9.08 10.23
N ALA A 44 21.15 9.21 10.78
CA ALA A 44 20.92 9.94 12.02
C ALA A 44 21.28 9.16 13.30
N SER A 45 21.14 7.83 13.30
CA SER A 45 21.19 7.04 14.53
C SER A 45 21.81 5.64 14.41
N GLY A 46 22.27 5.25 13.22
CA GLY A 46 22.81 3.93 12.93
C GLY A 46 21.75 2.83 12.75
N HIS A 47 20.45 3.17 12.73
CA HIS A 47 19.36 2.20 12.56
C HIS A 47 18.26 2.73 11.62
N PRO A 48 17.69 1.90 10.71
CA PRO A 48 16.71 2.37 9.74
C PRO A 48 15.37 2.81 10.37
N LEU A 49 15.05 2.31 11.57
CA LEU A 49 13.92 2.78 12.37
C LEU A 49 14.45 3.24 13.74
N PRO A 50 14.82 4.52 13.89
CA PRO A 50 15.30 5.05 15.17
C PRO A 50 14.22 4.91 16.27
N ASP A 51 14.65 4.71 17.52
CA ASP A 51 13.72 4.58 18.66
C ASP A 51 12.83 5.82 18.83
N ALA A 52 13.39 7.01 18.63
CA ALA A 52 12.64 8.27 18.67
C ALA A 52 11.57 8.34 17.57
N THR A 53 11.88 7.86 16.35
CA THR A 53 10.93 7.79 15.24
C THR A 53 9.79 6.82 15.55
N LEU A 54 10.10 5.66 16.12
CA LEU A 54 9.06 4.70 16.54
C LEU A 54 8.21 5.26 17.69
N ALA A 55 8.81 5.97 18.65
CA ALA A 55 8.08 6.62 19.73
C ALA A 55 7.11 7.69 19.20
N LEU A 56 7.56 8.51 18.25
CA LEU A 56 6.70 9.49 17.57
C LEU A 56 5.53 8.80 16.83
N ALA A 57 5.83 7.76 16.05
CA ALA A 57 4.81 7.01 15.33
C ALA A 57 3.77 6.38 16.27
N LYS A 58 4.19 5.90 17.45
CA LYS A 58 3.28 5.39 18.49
C LYS A 58 2.41 6.50 19.10
N ALA A 59 2.98 7.68 19.35
CA ALA A 59 2.29 8.82 19.97
C ALA A 59 1.35 9.58 19.02
N SER A 60 1.50 9.42 17.71
CA SER A 60 0.70 10.14 16.70
C SER A 60 -0.64 9.45 16.42
N ASP A 61 -1.62 10.23 15.94
CA ASP A 61 -2.94 9.71 15.54
C ASP A 61 -2.88 8.97 14.19
N ALA A 62 -1.97 9.39 13.32
CA ALA A 62 -1.69 8.75 12.04
C ALA A 62 -0.23 8.99 11.62
N ILE A 63 0.24 8.19 10.66
CA ILE A 63 1.57 8.30 10.06
C ILE A 63 1.44 8.55 8.56
N LEU A 64 2.05 9.61 8.05
CA LEU A 64 2.23 9.83 6.62
C LEU A 64 3.69 9.49 6.25
N PHE A 65 3.87 8.51 5.39
CA PHE A 65 5.15 7.91 5.06
C PHE A 65 5.46 8.10 3.57
N GLY A 66 6.70 8.47 3.25
CA GLY A 66 7.16 8.65 1.88
C GLY A 66 7.57 7.33 1.25
N ALA A 67 8.87 7.16 1.04
CA ALA A 67 9.45 5.92 0.54
C ALA A 67 10.84 5.73 1.18
N VAL A 68 11.35 4.51 1.25
CA VAL A 68 12.69 4.22 1.78
C VAL A 68 13.46 3.33 0.83
N GLY A 69 14.79 3.42 0.89
CA GLY A 69 15.70 2.69 0.02
C GLY A 69 16.39 3.59 -1.00
N ASP A 70 17.67 3.35 -1.22
CA ASP A 70 18.49 3.98 -2.26
C ASP A 70 19.70 3.06 -2.50
N TRP A 71 20.25 3.04 -3.72
CA TRP A 71 21.40 2.19 -4.07
C TRP A 71 22.58 2.37 -3.12
N LYS A 72 22.77 3.56 -2.53
CA LYS A 72 23.86 3.78 -1.55
C LYS A 72 23.75 2.94 -0.28
N TYR A 73 22.55 2.46 0.07
CA TYR A 73 22.30 1.68 1.29
C TYR A 73 22.23 0.16 1.05
N ASP A 74 22.28 -0.31 -0.20
CA ASP A 74 22.16 -1.75 -0.54
C ASP A 74 23.33 -2.60 0.01
N SER A 75 24.46 -1.96 0.30
CA SER A 75 25.63 -2.62 0.89
C SER A 75 25.52 -2.87 2.40
N LEU A 76 24.52 -2.28 3.08
CA LEU A 76 24.31 -2.49 4.50
C LEU A 76 23.89 -3.94 4.80
N GLU A 77 24.24 -4.40 6.01
CA GLU A 77 23.73 -5.65 6.55
C GLU A 77 22.20 -5.66 6.51
N ARG A 78 21.59 -6.82 6.20
CA ARG A 78 20.14 -6.94 5.95
C ARG A 78 19.28 -6.32 7.06
N ALA A 79 19.69 -6.43 8.33
CA ALA A 79 18.96 -5.88 9.47
C ALA A 79 19.00 -4.33 9.55
N LEU A 80 19.96 -3.69 8.87
CA LEU A 80 20.18 -2.25 8.88
C LEU A 80 19.73 -1.57 7.58
N ARG A 81 19.23 -2.35 6.60
CA ARG A 81 18.75 -1.79 5.33
C ARG A 81 17.47 -0.96 5.52
N PRO A 82 17.27 0.11 4.70
CA PRO A 82 16.14 1.02 4.85
C PRO A 82 14.77 0.35 4.90
N GLU A 83 14.56 -0.71 4.10
CA GLU A 83 13.28 -1.43 4.00
C GLU A 83 12.87 -2.10 5.32
N GLN A 84 13.82 -2.36 6.22
CA GLN A 84 13.51 -2.89 7.56
C GLN A 84 12.66 -1.92 8.38
N ALA A 85 12.69 -0.62 8.08
CA ALA A 85 11.88 0.35 8.80
C ALA A 85 10.38 0.14 8.57
N ILE A 86 9.97 -0.15 7.33
CA ILE A 86 8.58 -0.44 6.98
C ILE A 86 8.10 -1.70 7.73
N LEU A 87 8.91 -2.76 7.71
CA LEU A 87 8.60 -4.00 8.42
C LEU A 87 8.52 -3.79 9.94
N GLY A 88 9.44 -3.01 10.50
CA GLY A 88 9.47 -2.64 11.91
C GLY A 88 8.23 -1.84 12.33
N LEU A 89 7.86 -0.80 11.56
CA LEU A 89 6.67 0.00 11.83
C LEU A 89 5.40 -0.85 11.81
N ARG A 90 5.21 -1.67 10.78
CA ARG A 90 4.04 -2.56 10.65
C ARG A 90 3.94 -3.52 11.83
N LYS A 91 5.05 -4.13 12.24
CA LYS A 91 5.10 -5.04 13.38
C LYS A 91 4.84 -4.33 14.71
N HIS A 92 5.55 -3.25 15.01
CA HIS A 92 5.47 -2.57 16.31
C HIS A 92 4.17 -1.80 16.52
N LEU A 93 3.53 -1.35 15.44
CA LEU A 93 2.22 -0.68 15.47
C LEU A 93 1.06 -1.64 15.19
N GLN A 94 1.34 -2.93 14.97
CA GLN A 94 0.34 -3.96 14.67
C GLN A 94 -0.53 -3.59 13.45
N LEU A 95 0.06 -3.00 12.42
CA LEU A 95 -0.62 -2.63 11.18
C LEU A 95 -0.76 -3.88 10.31
N PHE A 96 -1.89 -4.56 10.43
CA PHE A 96 -2.09 -5.88 9.81
C PHE A 96 -2.93 -5.82 8.54
N ALA A 97 -3.67 -4.73 8.29
CA ALA A 97 -4.53 -4.62 7.12
C ALA A 97 -4.01 -3.57 6.14
N ASN A 98 -3.52 -4.01 4.98
CA ASN A 98 -3.08 -3.12 3.92
C ASN A 98 -4.18 -2.91 2.87
N PHE A 99 -4.66 -1.67 2.74
CA PHE A 99 -5.63 -1.24 1.75
C PHE A 99 -4.89 -0.72 0.53
N ARG A 100 -5.08 -1.38 -0.62
CA ARG A 100 -4.51 -0.99 -1.91
C ARG A 100 -5.63 -0.86 -2.95
N PRO A 101 -6.19 0.36 -3.10
CA PRO A 101 -7.11 0.66 -4.19
C PRO A 101 -6.38 0.54 -5.53
N ALA A 102 -7.00 -0.11 -6.51
CA ALA A 102 -6.58 -0.04 -7.91
C ALA A 102 -7.65 0.74 -8.68
N ILE A 103 -7.33 2.00 -8.98
CA ILE A 103 -8.24 2.97 -9.59
C ILE A 103 -7.67 3.41 -10.93
N CYS A 104 -8.46 3.33 -12.00
CA CYS A 104 -8.08 3.86 -13.31
C CYS A 104 -8.98 5.05 -13.68
N TYR A 105 -8.39 6.24 -13.62
CA TYR A 105 -9.04 7.48 -14.04
C TYR A 105 -9.29 7.45 -15.56
N PRO A 106 -10.48 7.86 -16.04
CA PRO A 106 -10.79 7.89 -17.48
C PRO A 106 -9.72 8.63 -18.30
N GLU A 107 -9.18 9.72 -17.76
CA GLU A 107 -8.15 10.57 -18.36
C GLU A 107 -6.77 9.92 -18.46
N LEU A 108 -6.58 8.76 -17.81
CA LEU A 108 -5.32 7.99 -17.75
C LEU A 108 -5.44 6.60 -18.38
N THR A 109 -6.58 6.27 -19.00
CA THR A 109 -6.79 4.96 -19.64
C THR A 109 -5.74 4.62 -20.69
N ALA A 110 -5.20 5.63 -21.39
CA ALA A 110 -4.12 5.46 -22.36
C ALA A 110 -2.76 5.07 -21.74
N ALA A 111 -2.57 5.25 -20.43
CA ALA A 111 -1.38 4.79 -19.72
C ALA A 111 -1.43 3.28 -19.40
N SER A 112 -2.63 2.68 -19.40
CA SER A 112 -2.79 1.23 -19.19
C SER A 112 -2.34 0.44 -20.42
N SER A 113 -1.74 -0.72 -20.17
CA SER A 113 -1.44 -1.71 -21.23
C SER A 113 -2.67 -2.52 -21.67
N LEU A 114 -3.79 -2.42 -20.95
CA LEU A 114 -5.05 -3.06 -21.31
C LEU A 114 -5.83 -2.22 -22.32
N LYS A 115 -6.74 -2.87 -23.06
CA LYS A 115 -7.70 -2.14 -23.89
C LYS A 115 -8.55 -1.23 -23.00
N PRO A 116 -8.79 0.05 -23.39
CA PRO A 116 -9.48 1.02 -22.54
C PRO A 116 -10.83 0.53 -21.99
N GLU A 117 -11.63 -0.18 -22.78
CA GLU A 117 -12.93 -0.72 -22.36
C GLU A 117 -12.84 -1.70 -21.18
N ILE A 118 -11.70 -2.38 -21.02
CA ILE A 118 -11.45 -3.34 -19.93
C ILE A 118 -11.18 -2.61 -18.61
N VAL A 119 -10.46 -1.48 -18.65
CA VAL A 119 -9.90 -0.84 -17.44
C VAL A 119 -10.53 0.51 -17.09
N ALA A 120 -11.15 1.22 -18.03
CA ALA A 120 -11.70 2.56 -17.80
C ALA A 120 -12.73 2.57 -16.66
N GLY A 121 -12.50 3.37 -15.62
CA GLY A 121 -13.37 3.41 -14.44
C GLY A 121 -13.21 2.20 -13.52
N LEU A 122 -12.10 1.48 -13.60
CA LEU A 122 -11.74 0.47 -12.61
C LEU A 122 -11.67 1.12 -11.23
N ASP A 123 -12.34 0.53 -10.26
CA ASP A 123 -12.31 0.89 -8.84
C ASP A 123 -12.50 -0.40 -8.05
N ILE A 124 -11.38 -1.02 -7.69
CA ILE A 124 -11.36 -2.21 -6.83
C ILE A 124 -10.46 -1.96 -5.62
N LEU A 125 -10.71 -2.69 -4.54
CA LEU A 125 -9.90 -2.62 -3.32
C LEU A 125 -9.29 -3.98 -3.02
N ILE A 126 -7.96 -4.06 -3.00
CA ILE A 126 -7.24 -5.22 -2.50
C ILE A 126 -6.88 -4.98 -1.03
N ILE A 127 -7.26 -5.91 -0.18
CA ILE A 127 -6.92 -5.94 1.24
C ILE A 127 -5.94 -7.08 1.48
N ARG A 128 -4.69 -6.69 1.71
CA ARG A 128 -3.57 -7.59 1.96
C ARG A 128 -3.33 -7.69 3.46
N GLU A 129 -3.31 -8.92 4.00
CA GLU A 129 -2.78 -9.13 5.36
C GLU A 129 -1.28 -8.80 5.36
N LEU A 130 -0.81 -8.02 6.33
CA LEU A 130 0.49 -7.36 6.23
C LEU A 130 1.48 -7.73 7.34
N ASN A 131 1.05 -8.49 8.34
CA ASN A 131 1.81 -8.73 9.56
C ASN A 131 2.08 -10.23 9.84
N GLY A 132 1.83 -11.11 8.87
CA GLY A 132 2.13 -12.54 8.97
C GLY A 132 2.59 -13.14 7.65
N ASP A 133 2.17 -14.37 7.38
CA ASP A 133 2.55 -15.19 6.22
C ASP A 133 4.05 -15.57 6.18
N ILE A 134 4.46 -16.18 5.08
CA ILE A 134 5.85 -16.55 4.75
C ILE A 134 6.85 -15.38 4.86
N TYR A 135 6.39 -14.14 4.79
CA TYR A 135 7.25 -12.95 4.90
C TYR A 135 7.83 -12.79 6.31
N PHE A 136 7.12 -13.25 7.34
CA PHE A 136 7.56 -13.17 8.74
C PHE A 136 7.68 -14.53 9.43
N GLY A 137 7.23 -15.60 8.77
CA GLY A 137 7.21 -16.94 9.32
C GLY A 137 8.59 -17.46 9.74
N GLN A 138 8.61 -18.15 10.87
CA GLN A 138 9.79 -18.81 11.45
C GLN A 138 9.49 -20.30 11.66
N PRO A 139 10.50 -21.18 11.53
CA PRO A 139 11.90 -20.89 11.20
C PRO A 139 12.12 -20.53 9.70
N ARG A 140 13.25 -19.88 9.38
CA ARG A 140 13.70 -19.59 8.00
C ARG A 140 15.21 -19.42 7.91
N GLY A 141 15.78 -19.53 6.71
CA GLY A 141 17.19 -19.26 6.46
C GLY A 141 17.83 -20.21 5.45
N VAL A 142 19.14 -20.39 5.56
CA VAL A 142 19.91 -21.35 4.76
C VAL A 142 20.57 -22.36 5.70
N ARG A 143 20.42 -23.66 5.41
CA ARG A 143 20.93 -24.77 6.21
C ARG A 143 21.42 -25.93 5.33
N SER A 144 21.99 -26.96 5.94
CA SER A 144 22.05 -28.28 5.31
C SER A 144 20.68 -28.95 5.46
N SER A 145 20.13 -29.47 4.37
CA SER A 145 18.80 -30.08 4.33
C SER A 145 18.75 -31.25 5.33
N PRO A 146 17.79 -31.27 6.26
CA PRO A 146 17.74 -32.25 7.34
C PRO A 146 17.08 -33.57 6.93
N ASP A 147 16.39 -33.61 5.79
CA ASP A 147 15.58 -34.74 5.32
C ASP A 147 15.31 -34.67 3.81
N GLY A 148 14.43 -35.56 3.32
CA GLY A 148 13.97 -35.58 1.93
C GLY A 148 14.95 -36.21 0.94
N LEU A 149 14.71 -35.98 -0.35
CA LEU A 149 15.51 -36.57 -1.43
C LEU A 149 16.95 -36.04 -1.51
N PHE A 150 17.22 -34.91 -0.84
CA PHE A 150 18.49 -34.18 -0.92
C PHE A 150 19.08 -33.89 0.46
N GLU A 151 18.91 -34.81 1.41
CA GLU A 151 19.49 -34.71 2.75
C GLU A 151 21.00 -34.37 2.70
N GLY A 152 21.42 -33.40 3.52
CA GLY A 152 22.80 -32.89 3.58
C GLY A 152 23.13 -31.79 2.56
N ALA A 153 22.34 -31.61 1.50
CA ALA A 153 22.56 -30.55 0.51
C ALA A 153 22.30 -29.15 1.08
N LYS A 154 22.90 -28.11 0.49
CA LYS A 154 22.62 -26.72 0.89
C LYS A 154 21.20 -26.34 0.47
N GLU A 155 20.38 -25.93 1.44
CA GLU A 155 18.94 -25.64 1.30
C GLU A 155 18.63 -24.24 1.82
N GLY A 156 17.86 -23.47 1.05
CA GLY A 156 17.16 -22.28 1.54
C GLY A 156 15.71 -22.64 1.88
N PHE A 157 15.19 -22.16 3.01
CA PHE A 157 13.82 -22.46 3.44
C PHE A 157 13.16 -21.27 4.13
N ASP A 158 11.83 -21.22 4.00
CA ASP A 158 10.95 -20.27 4.66
C ASP A 158 9.68 -21.01 5.09
N THR A 159 9.01 -20.54 6.16
CA THR A 159 7.81 -21.20 6.70
C THR A 159 6.57 -20.34 6.45
N MET A 160 5.68 -20.76 5.55
CA MET A 160 4.37 -20.14 5.38
C MET A 160 3.43 -20.56 6.51
N ARG A 161 2.97 -19.60 7.32
CA ARG A 161 2.07 -19.88 8.44
C ARG A 161 1.12 -18.72 8.72
N TYR A 162 -0.11 -19.07 9.08
CA TYR A 162 -1.09 -18.21 9.71
C TYR A 162 -1.72 -18.93 10.88
N SER A 163 -2.04 -18.20 11.94
CA SER A 163 -2.92 -18.63 13.02
C SER A 163 -4.34 -18.12 12.79
N GLU A 164 -5.33 -18.77 13.40
CA GLU A 164 -6.73 -18.35 13.27
C GLU A 164 -6.96 -16.87 13.63
N PRO A 165 -6.42 -16.31 14.73
CA PRO A 165 -6.64 -14.89 15.04
C PRO A 165 -6.09 -13.92 13.98
N GLU A 166 -5.03 -14.31 13.26
CA GLU A 166 -4.46 -13.48 12.18
C GLU A 166 -5.38 -13.43 10.96
N VAL A 167 -6.00 -14.56 10.61
CA VAL A 167 -6.99 -14.62 9.50
C VAL A 167 -8.30 -13.95 9.92
N ARG A 168 -8.78 -14.22 11.14
CA ARG A 168 -10.06 -13.68 11.62
C ARG A 168 -10.07 -12.14 11.64
N ARG A 169 -9.00 -11.50 12.12
CA ARG A 169 -8.93 -10.02 12.16
C ARG A 169 -8.95 -9.39 10.77
N ILE A 170 -8.25 -9.96 9.78
CA ILE A 170 -8.22 -9.40 8.41
C ILE A 170 -9.53 -9.68 7.68
N ALA A 171 -10.18 -10.82 7.95
CA ALA A 171 -11.52 -11.13 7.47
C ALA A 171 -12.52 -10.05 7.89
N HIS A 172 -12.59 -9.70 9.18
CA HIS A 172 -13.49 -8.65 9.66
C HIS A 172 -13.25 -7.32 8.97
N VAL A 173 -11.99 -6.90 8.82
CA VAL A 173 -11.64 -5.65 8.12
C VAL A 173 -12.14 -5.69 6.67
N ALA A 174 -11.98 -6.82 5.99
CA ALA A 174 -12.40 -6.94 4.60
C ALA A 174 -13.91 -6.99 4.40
N PHE A 175 -14.64 -7.70 5.27
CA PHE A 175 -16.10 -7.67 5.25
C PHE A 175 -16.65 -6.26 5.53
N GLN A 176 -16.11 -5.56 6.52
CA GLN A 176 -16.50 -4.18 6.83
C GLN A 176 -16.19 -3.21 5.69
N ALA A 177 -15.08 -3.41 4.97
CA ALA A 177 -14.76 -2.65 3.77
C ALA A 177 -15.76 -2.93 2.64
N ALA A 178 -16.11 -4.20 2.39
CA ALA A 178 -17.10 -4.60 1.39
C ALA A 178 -18.50 -4.03 1.71
N GLN A 179 -18.91 -3.99 2.98
CA GLN A 179 -20.19 -3.38 3.41
C GLN A 179 -20.32 -1.90 3.04
N LYS A 180 -19.19 -1.18 2.97
CA LYS A 180 -19.13 0.24 2.58
C LYS A 180 -19.00 0.44 1.05
N ARG A 181 -18.99 -0.66 0.29
CA ARG A 181 -18.84 -0.68 -1.18
C ARG A 181 -20.00 -1.46 -1.81
N ALA A 182 -19.75 -2.33 -2.78
CA ALA A 182 -20.78 -3.07 -3.50
C ALA A 182 -21.18 -4.38 -2.81
N LYS A 183 -20.76 -4.58 -1.55
CA LYS A 183 -21.05 -5.77 -0.72
C LYS A 183 -20.63 -7.09 -1.39
N LYS A 184 -19.51 -7.09 -2.12
CA LYS A 184 -18.91 -8.29 -2.68
C LYS A 184 -17.48 -8.45 -2.20
N LEU A 185 -17.16 -9.63 -1.68
CA LEU A 185 -15.83 -9.96 -1.18
C LEU A 185 -15.31 -11.23 -1.89
N THR A 186 -14.16 -11.12 -2.53
CA THR A 186 -13.44 -12.29 -3.06
C THR A 186 -12.25 -12.62 -2.16
N SER A 187 -12.28 -13.76 -1.48
CA SER A 187 -11.12 -14.29 -0.76
C SER A 187 -10.22 -15.07 -1.71
N VAL A 188 -8.95 -14.70 -1.81
CA VAL A 188 -7.98 -15.36 -2.68
C VAL A 188 -7.00 -16.21 -1.86
N ASP A 189 -6.78 -17.45 -2.28
CA ASP A 189 -5.90 -18.41 -1.60
C ASP A 189 -5.33 -19.47 -2.57
N LYS A 190 -4.63 -20.49 -2.06
CA LYS A 190 -4.24 -21.70 -2.81
C LYS A 190 -4.64 -22.98 -2.07
N ALA A 191 -5.89 -23.05 -1.60
CA ALA A 191 -6.38 -24.13 -0.73
C ALA A 191 -6.41 -25.52 -1.38
N ASN A 192 -6.27 -25.62 -2.71
CA ASN A 192 -6.09 -26.91 -3.38
C ASN A 192 -4.70 -27.55 -3.19
N VAL A 193 -3.74 -26.81 -2.63
CA VAL A 193 -2.36 -27.29 -2.43
C VAL A 193 -1.84 -27.00 -1.02
N LEU A 194 -2.15 -25.84 -0.45
CA LEU A 194 -1.51 -25.36 0.78
C LEU A 194 -2.43 -25.45 2.00
N GLU A 195 -1.99 -26.14 3.05
CA GLU A 195 -2.71 -26.22 4.33
C GLU A 195 -2.97 -24.84 4.95
N THR A 196 -1.99 -23.92 4.88
CA THR A 196 -2.16 -22.54 5.34
C THR A 196 -3.30 -21.84 4.61
N SER A 197 -3.49 -22.12 3.32
CA SER A 197 -4.61 -21.59 2.52
C SER A 197 -5.93 -22.27 2.83
N GLN A 198 -5.94 -23.56 3.19
CA GLN A 198 -7.14 -24.25 3.64
C GLN A 198 -7.64 -23.67 4.97
N LEU A 199 -6.74 -23.51 5.96
CA LEU A 199 -7.05 -22.83 7.22
C LEU A 199 -7.57 -21.40 6.97
N TRP A 200 -6.92 -20.66 6.08
CA TRP A 200 -7.37 -19.32 5.68
C TRP A 200 -8.83 -19.35 5.20
N ARG A 201 -9.14 -20.25 4.27
CA ARG A 201 -10.47 -20.39 3.69
C ARG A 201 -11.52 -20.76 4.74
N ASP A 202 -11.22 -21.71 5.62
CA ASP A 202 -12.14 -22.15 6.68
C ASP A 202 -12.49 -21.01 7.63
N VAL A 203 -11.50 -20.21 8.04
CA VAL A 203 -11.72 -19.06 8.92
C VAL A 203 -12.48 -17.94 8.20
N MET A 204 -12.19 -17.68 6.92
CA MET A 204 -12.95 -16.71 6.11
C MET A 204 -14.43 -17.09 6.00
N ILE A 205 -14.73 -18.38 5.78
CA ILE A 205 -16.10 -18.90 5.74
C ILE A 205 -16.76 -18.77 7.11
N ASP A 206 -16.06 -19.07 8.20
CA ASP A 206 -16.60 -18.94 9.55
C ASP A 206 -17.02 -17.50 9.86
N VAL A 207 -16.14 -16.53 9.59
CA VAL A 207 -16.42 -15.09 9.80
C VAL A 207 -17.56 -14.60 8.91
N SER A 208 -17.72 -15.15 7.70
CA SER A 208 -18.80 -14.75 6.78
C SER A 208 -20.21 -14.89 7.37
N LYS A 209 -20.40 -15.79 8.35
CA LYS A 209 -21.68 -15.97 9.07
C LYS A 209 -22.14 -14.72 9.80
N GLU A 210 -21.20 -13.84 10.17
CA GLU A 210 -21.47 -12.56 10.84
C GLU A 210 -21.82 -11.43 9.83
N TYR A 211 -21.63 -11.67 8.52
CA TYR A 211 -21.76 -10.68 7.45
C TYR A 211 -22.65 -11.20 6.31
N ALA A 212 -23.86 -11.64 6.66
CA ALA A 212 -24.81 -12.22 5.70
C ALA A 212 -25.25 -11.26 4.58
N ASP A 213 -24.97 -9.96 4.69
CA ASP A 213 -25.25 -8.96 3.65
C ASP A 213 -24.12 -8.80 2.62
N VAL A 214 -22.98 -9.48 2.79
CA VAL A 214 -21.84 -9.48 1.87
C VAL A 214 -21.75 -10.81 1.14
N ASP A 215 -21.70 -10.77 -0.19
CA ASP A 215 -21.50 -11.94 -1.04
C ASP A 215 -20.03 -12.37 -1.01
N LEU A 216 -19.73 -13.45 -0.28
CA LEU A 216 -18.40 -14.05 -0.22
C LEU A 216 -18.22 -15.06 -1.36
N SER A 217 -17.18 -14.85 -2.17
CA SER A 217 -16.68 -15.82 -3.13
C SER A 217 -15.21 -16.15 -2.88
N HIS A 218 -14.74 -17.26 -3.46
CA HIS A 218 -13.34 -17.67 -3.35
C HIS A 218 -12.72 -17.89 -4.71
N MET A 219 -11.44 -17.56 -4.84
CA MET A 219 -10.68 -17.75 -6.06
C MET A 219 -9.26 -18.23 -5.74
N TYR A 220 -8.71 -19.12 -6.58
CA TYR A 220 -7.30 -19.45 -6.44
C TYR A 220 -6.42 -18.33 -7.01
N VAL A 221 -5.24 -18.10 -6.40
CA VAL A 221 -4.36 -16.97 -6.73
C VAL A 221 -3.94 -16.92 -8.21
N ASP A 222 -3.72 -18.06 -8.85
CA ASP A 222 -3.43 -18.16 -10.28
C ASP A 222 -4.61 -17.71 -11.14
N ASN A 223 -5.84 -18.13 -10.80
CA ASN A 223 -7.03 -17.65 -11.49
C ASN A 223 -7.30 -16.17 -11.19
N ALA A 224 -7.02 -15.69 -9.97
CA ALA A 224 -7.17 -14.29 -9.61
C ALA A 224 -6.27 -13.39 -10.47
N ALA A 225 -5.00 -13.76 -10.65
CA ALA A 225 -4.11 -13.07 -11.57
C ALA A 225 -4.68 -13.03 -13.00
N MET A 226 -5.15 -14.18 -13.51
CA MET A 226 -5.80 -14.23 -14.83
C MET A 226 -7.05 -13.34 -14.92
N GLN A 227 -7.89 -13.29 -13.89
CA GLN A 227 -9.10 -12.47 -13.89
C GLN A 227 -8.79 -10.97 -13.78
N LEU A 228 -7.73 -10.57 -13.07
CA LEU A 228 -7.28 -9.18 -13.03
C LEU A 228 -6.93 -8.69 -14.44
N VAL A 229 -6.23 -9.49 -15.25
CA VAL A 229 -5.93 -9.13 -16.64
C VAL A 229 -7.19 -9.16 -17.52
N LYS A 230 -8.03 -10.19 -17.36
CA LYS A 230 -9.16 -10.45 -18.25
C LYS A 230 -10.35 -9.50 -18.05
N ALA A 231 -10.75 -9.27 -16.80
CA ALA A 231 -11.96 -8.56 -16.44
C ALA A 231 -11.87 -8.01 -15.00
N PRO A 232 -10.95 -7.06 -14.71
CA PRO A 232 -10.68 -6.59 -13.35
C PRO A 232 -11.90 -5.94 -12.69
N LYS A 233 -12.80 -5.35 -13.49
CA LYS A 233 -14.07 -4.76 -13.04
C LYS A 233 -15.08 -5.76 -12.44
N ALA A 234 -14.82 -7.06 -12.52
CA ALA A 234 -15.64 -8.07 -11.88
C ALA A 234 -15.46 -8.10 -10.35
N PHE A 235 -14.32 -7.60 -9.85
CA PHE A 235 -14.05 -7.51 -8.42
C PHE A 235 -14.66 -6.25 -7.80
N ASP A 236 -14.90 -6.30 -6.49
CA ASP A 236 -15.20 -5.13 -5.65
C ASP A 236 -14.11 -5.02 -4.56
N VAL A 237 -14.18 -5.91 -3.57
CA VAL A 237 -13.12 -6.11 -2.56
C VAL A 237 -12.49 -7.48 -2.74
N VAL A 238 -11.17 -7.52 -2.71
CA VAL A 238 -10.36 -8.74 -2.71
C VAL A 238 -9.63 -8.81 -1.37
N VAL A 239 -9.62 -9.95 -0.71
CA VAL A 239 -8.83 -10.17 0.52
C VAL A 239 -7.93 -11.39 0.38
N THR A 240 -6.67 -11.28 0.82
CA THR A 240 -5.69 -12.36 0.67
C THR A 240 -4.53 -12.23 1.66
N GLY A 241 -3.76 -13.30 1.83
CA GLY A 241 -2.53 -13.33 2.61
C GLY A 241 -1.45 -12.40 2.06
N ASN A 242 -0.40 -12.18 2.85
CA ASN A 242 0.65 -11.18 2.59
C ASN A 242 1.33 -11.34 1.23
N MET A 243 1.84 -12.54 0.92
CA MET A 243 2.60 -12.77 -0.31
C MET A 243 1.72 -12.66 -1.56
N PHE A 244 0.53 -13.27 -1.53
CA PHE A 244 -0.41 -13.20 -2.64
C PHE A 244 -0.94 -11.77 -2.83
N GLY A 245 -1.21 -11.06 -1.74
CA GLY A 245 -1.64 -9.67 -1.78
C GLY A 245 -0.58 -8.74 -2.34
N ASP A 246 0.69 -8.99 -2.05
CA ASP A 246 1.82 -8.28 -2.67
C ASP A 246 1.72 -8.37 -4.20
N ILE A 247 1.74 -9.60 -4.71
CA ILE A 247 1.76 -9.91 -6.14
C ILE A 247 0.53 -9.35 -6.84
N LEU A 248 -0.67 -9.66 -6.33
CA LEU A 248 -1.92 -9.25 -6.98
C LEU A 248 -2.14 -7.74 -6.92
N SER A 249 -1.69 -7.08 -5.86
CA SER A 249 -1.84 -5.63 -5.75
C SER A 249 -0.87 -4.88 -6.67
N ASP A 250 0.35 -5.38 -6.85
CA ASP A 250 1.30 -4.83 -7.82
C ASP A 250 0.85 -5.11 -9.27
N GLU A 251 0.28 -6.29 -9.53
CA GLU A 251 -0.36 -6.60 -10.80
C GLU A 251 -1.51 -5.62 -11.08
N ALA A 252 -2.50 -5.52 -10.18
CA ALA A 252 -3.62 -4.61 -10.32
C ALA A 252 -3.16 -3.15 -10.49
N ALA A 253 -2.10 -2.76 -9.78
CA ALA A 253 -1.50 -1.44 -9.90
C ALA A 253 -1.00 -1.15 -11.31
N MET A 254 -0.19 -2.05 -11.87
CA MET A 254 0.32 -1.91 -13.23
C MET A 254 -0.80 -1.92 -14.28
N LEU A 255 -1.86 -2.71 -14.06
CA LEU A 255 -3.01 -2.73 -14.96
C LEU A 255 -3.72 -1.38 -15.05
N THR A 256 -3.69 -0.53 -14.02
CA THR A 256 -4.24 0.83 -14.10
C THR A 256 -3.42 1.77 -14.98
N GLY A 257 -2.19 1.40 -15.32
CA GLY A 257 -1.25 2.20 -16.12
C GLY A 257 -0.35 3.12 -15.33
N SER A 258 -0.55 3.28 -14.02
CA SER A 258 0.33 4.11 -13.20
C SER A 258 0.36 3.68 -11.74
N ILE A 259 1.45 3.03 -11.35
CA ILE A 259 1.77 2.79 -9.94
C ILE A 259 1.91 4.14 -9.19
N GLY A 260 2.36 5.19 -9.90
CA GLY A 260 2.50 6.57 -9.40
C GLY A 260 1.21 7.25 -8.93
N MET A 261 0.05 6.64 -9.19
CA MET A 261 -1.27 7.16 -8.81
C MET A 261 -1.90 6.46 -7.61
N LEU A 262 -1.29 5.39 -7.09
CA LEU A 262 -1.99 4.47 -6.20
C LEU A 262 -1.59 4.70 -4.73
N PRO A 263 -2.51 5.19 -3.90
CA PRO A 263 -2.26 5.32 -2.48
C PRO A 263 -2.30 3.94 -1.80
N SER A 264 -1.69 3.83 -0.63
CA SER A 264 -1.68 2.64 0.21
C SER A 264 -1.85 3.04 1.67
N ALA A 265 -2.55 2.21 2.44
CA ALA A 265 -2.69 2.40 3.88
C ALA A 265 -2.51 1.08 4.62
N SER A 266 -1.80 1.09 5.74
CA SER A 266 -1.62 -0.05 6.64
C SER A 266 -2.27 0.29 7.97
N LEU A 267 -3.37 -0.38 8.35
CA LEU A 267 -4.19 -0.03 9.51
C LEU A 267 -4.05 -1.05 10.64
N ASP A 268 -4.13 -0.54 11.89
CA ASP A 268 -4.35 -1.34 13.08
C ASP A 268 -5.85 -1.61 13.32
N LYS A 269 -6.16 -2.32 14.41
CA LYS A 269 -7.53 -2.66 14.81
C LYS A 269 -8.42 -1.46 15.15
N ASN A 270 -7.84 -0.30 15.42
CA ASN A 270 -8.52 0.94 15.80
C ASN A 270 -8.59 1.93 14.63
N ASN A 271 -8.25 1.49 13.41
CA ASN A 271 -8.12 2.32 12.21
C ASN A 271 -7.04 3.41 12.30
N LYS A 272 -6.10 3.34 13.26
CA LYS A 272 -4.86 4.12 13.17
C LYS A 272 -3.99 3.51 12.08
N GLY A 273 -3.50 4.35 11.18
CA GLY A 273 -2.82 3.88 9.98
C GLY A 273 -1.49 4.55 9.68
N LEU A 274 -0.66 3.82 8.93
CA LEU A 274 0.45 4.34 8.14
C LEU A 274 0.00 4.47 6.70
N TYR A 275 0.15 5.65 6.13
CA TYR A 275 -0.32 6.00 4.78
C TYR A 275 0.88 6.32 3.91
N GLU A 276 1.06 5.59 2.83
CA GLU A 276 2.23 5.65 1.95
C GLU A 276 1.78 5.54 0.49
N PRO A 277 2.51 6.10 -0.48
CA PRO A 277 2.31 5.70 -1.87
C PRO A 277 2.58 4.20 -2.04
N SER A 278 1.91 3.54 -3.01
CA SER A 278 2.18 2.12 -3.28
C SER A 278 3.54 1.89 -3.94
N HIS A 279 4.08 2.90 -4.63
CA HIS A 279 5.39 2.83 -5.27
C HIS A 279 6.55 3.00 -4.26
N GLY A 280 7.72 2.45 -4.62
CA GLY A 280 8.95 2.58 -3.84
C GLY A 280 9.69 3.91 -4.04
N SER A 281 10.98 3.92 -3.68
CA SER A 281 11.82 5.12 -3.59
C SER A 281 12.40 5.65 -4.90
N ALA A 282 12.25 4.92 -6.01
CA ALA A 282 12.68 5.28 -7.37
C ALA A 282 14.06 5.98 -7.44
N PRO A 283 15.17 5.29 -7.08
CA PRO A 283 16.51 5.89 -6.99
C PRO A 283 17.00 6.52 -8.30
N ASP A 284 16.52 6.03 -9.45
CA ASP A 284 16.85 6.51 -10.78
C ASP A 284 16.35 7.94 -11.05
N ILE A 285 15.32 8.42 -10.34
CA ILE A 285 14.77 9.77 -10.47
C ILE A 285 14.84 10.62 -9.19
N ALA A 286 15.39 10.07 -8.11
CA ALA A 286 15.53 10.75 -6.83
C ALA A 286 16.24 12.12 -6.96
N GLY A 287 15.65 13.17 -6.40
CA GLY A 287 16.20 14.52 -6.39
C GLY A 287 16.13 15.27 -7.72
N LYS A 288 15.47 14.70 -8.75
CA LYS A 288 15.31 15.34 -10.06
C LYS A 288 14.03 16.19 -10.16
N GLY A 289 13.16 16.17 -9.15
CA GLY A 289 11.92 16.95 -9.14
C GLY A 289 10.87 16.50 -10.17
N VAL A 290 10.91 15.23 -10.59
CA VAL A 290 10.02 14.65 -11.61
C VAL A 290 9.13 13.51 -11.09
N ALA A 291 9.27 13.12 -9.82
CA ALA A 291 8.44 12.12 -9.19
C ALA A 291 6.96 12.55 -9.13
N ASN A 292 6.04 11.60 -9.28
CA ASN A 292 4.60 11.85 -9.17
C ASN A 292 4.17 11.96 -7.70
N PRO A 293 3.68 13.13 -7.22
CA PRO A 293 3.24 13.27 -5.84
C PRO A 293 1.80 12.78 -5.60
N LEU A 294 1.06 12.43 -6.65
CA LEU A 294 -0.38 12.19 -6.56
C LEU A 294 -0.73 10.99 -5.68
N ALA A 295 0.03 9.89 -5.75
CA ALA A 295 -0.17 8.76 -4.83
C ALA A 295 -0.02 9.18 -3.36
N THR A 296 1.01 9.94 -2.99
CA THR A 296 1.23 10.41 -1.62
C THR A 296 0.16 11.40 -1.16
N ILE A 297 -0.28 12.29 -2.06
CA ILE A 297 -1.41 13.21 -1.81
C ILE A 297 -2.71 12.43 -1.56
N LEU A 298 -2.98 11.40 -2.37
CA LEU A 298 -4.13 10.52 -2.18
C LEU A 298 -4.01 9.66 -0.91
N SER A 299 -2.79 9.27 -0.51
CA SER A 299 -2.54 8.60 0.78
C SER A 299 -2.85 9.54 1.95
N ALA A 300 -2.56 10.83 1.82
CA ALA A 300 -3.00 11.83 2.81
C ALA A 300 -4.54 11.97 2.84
N ALA A 301 -5.23 11.86 1.70
CA ALA A 301 -6.70 11.79 1.69
C ALA A 301 -7.23 10.54 2.40
N MET A 302 -6.63 9.37 2.16
CA MET A 302 -6.94 8.13 2.89
C MET A 302 -6.73 8.32 4.40
N MET A 303 -5.64 8.98 4.81
CA MET A 303 -5.35 9.28 6.21
C MET A 303 -6.45 10.11 6.87
N LEU A 304 -6.89 11.17 6.19
CA LEU A 304 -7.98 12.02 6.65
C LEU A 304 -9.27 11.21 6.82
N ARG A 305 -9.58 10.34 5.86
CA ARG A 305 -10.81 9.52 5.86
C ARG A 305 -10.80 8.45 6.94
N TYR A 306 -9.74 7.64 7.01
CA TYR A 306 -9.76 6.39 7.77
C TYR A 306 -9.25 6.53 9.21
N SER A 307 -8.25 7.38 9.47
CA SER A 307 -7.72 7.56 10.84
C SER A 307 -8.20 8.84 11.52
N ILE A 308 -8.31 9.95 10.78
CA ILE A 308 -8.59 11.27 11.37
C ILE A 308 -10.10 11.57 11.43
N GLY A 309 -10.90 10.94 10.55
CA GLY A 309 -12.36 11.16 10.49
C GLY A 309 -12.77 12.46 9.79
N LYS A 310 -11.91 13.02 8.93
CA LYS A 310 -12.13 14.24 8.15
C LYS A 310 -12.51 13.91 6.70
N THR A 311 -13.60 13.16 6.55
CA THR A 311 -14.10 12.62 5.26
C THR A 311 -14.29 13.70 4.19
N GLU A 312 -14.90 14.84 4.54
CA GLU A 312 -15.14 15.93 3.57
C GLU A 312 -13.84 16.53 3.03
N GLN A 313 -12.79 16.61 3.86
CA GLN A 313 -11.48 17.08 3.43
C GLN A 313 -10.77 16.06 2.54
N ALA A 314 -10.94 14.76 2.83
CA ALA A 314 -10.48 13.69 1.94
C ALA A 314 -11.15 13.78 0.56
N ASP A 315 -12.48 13.94 0.52
CA ASP A 315 -13.25 14.10 -0.72
C ASP A 315 -12.78 15.34 -1.52
N ARG A 316 -12.43 16.42 -0.83
CA ARG A 316 -11.90 17.65 -1.43
C ARG A 316 -10.54 17.42 -2.11
N ILE A 317 -9.61 16.72 -1.45
CA ILE A 317 -8.31 16.35 -2.06
C ILE A 317 -8.52 15.46 -3.29
N GLU A 318 -9.33 14.40 -3.16
CA GLU A 318 -9.60 13.47 -4.26
C GLU A 318 -10.24 14.19 -5.47
N THR A 319 -11.14 15.14 -5.20
CA THR A 319 -11.75 15.98 -6.23
C THR A 319 -10.74 16.92 -6.90
N ALA A 320 -9.82 17.51 -6.13
CA ALA A 320 -8.75 18.34 -6.68
C ALA A 320 -7.83 17.53 -7.59
N VAL A 321 -7.44 16.31 -7.20
CA VAL A 321 -6.64 15.41 -8.05
C VAL A 321 -7.37 15.10 -9.36
N LYS A 322 -8.67 14.73 -9.31
CA LYS A 322 -9.49 14.52 -10.52
C LYS A 322 -9.51 15.76 -11.42
N LYS A 323 -9.67 16.95 -10.85
CA LYS A 323 -9.71 18.22 -11.59
C LYS A 323 -8.38 18.52 -12.28
N VAL A 324 -7.25 18.29 -11.62
CA VAL A 324 -5.91 18.49 -12.19
C VAL A 324 -5.64 17.54 -13.36
N LEU A 325 -6.04 16.27 -13.23
CA LEU A 325 -5.97 15.31 -14.34
C LEU A 325 -6.89 15.72 -15.51
N ALA A 326 -8.10 16.19 -15.23
CA ALA A 326 -9.02 16.70 -16.26
C ALA A 326 -8.50 17.97 -16.95
N GLN A 327 -7.70 18.80 -16.26
CA GLN A 327 -7.01 19.97 -16.82
C GLN A 327 -5.79 19.60 -17.67
N GLY A 328 -5.46 18.31 -17.80
CA GLY A 328 -4.38 17.82 -18.66
C GLY A 328 -3.00 17.77 -17.99
N PHE A 329 -2.86 18.13 -16.71
CA PHE A 329 -1.58 18.02 -16.01
C PHE A 329 -1.17 16.54 -15.85
N ARG A 330 0.09 16.23 -16.15
CA ARG A 330 0.69 14.89 -16.03
C ARG A 330 2.10 15.02 -15.49
N THR A 331 2.55 14.11 -14.64
CA THR A 331 3.98 13.87 -14.42
C THR A 331 4.52 12.90 -15.47
N GLY A 332 5.85 12.72 -15.55
CA GLY A 332 6.47 11.95 -16.64
C GLY A 332 5.99 10.49 -16.74
N ASP A 333 5.66 9.86 -15.61
CA ASP A 333 5.14 8.49 -15.52
C ASP A 333 3.71 8.32 -16.06
N ILE A 334 2.94 9.41 -16.16
CA ILE A 334 1.57 9.43 -16.68
C ILE A 334 1.40 10.32 -17.91
N ALA A 335 2.51 10.69 -18.56
CA ALA A 335 2.48 11.57 -19.72
C ALA A 335 1.61 10.99 -20.85
N THR A 336 0.70 11.80 -21.37
CA THR A 336 -0.15 11.49 -22.53
C THR A 336 0.18 12.44 -23.68
N GLN A 337 -0.11 12.06 -24.93
CA GLN A 337 0.21 12.88 -26.11
C GLN A 337 -0.31 14.32 -26.01
N ASP A 338 -1.53 14.50 -25.51
CA ASP A 338 -2.18 15.82 -25.37
C ASP A 338 -2.03 16.43 -23.96
N GLY A 339 -1.26 15.80 -23.08
CA GLY A 339 -1.09 16.23 -21.68
C GLY A 339 0.01 17.26 -21.49
N ARG A 340 -0.18 18.17 -20.52
CA ARG A 340 0.88 19.06 -20.02
C ARG A 340 1.75 18.31 -19.03
N THR A 341 2.94 17.90 -19.47
CA THR A 341 3.93 17.25 -18.59
C THR A 341 4.59 18.28 -17.66
N VAL A 342 4.58 18.01 -16.35
CA VAL A 342 5.08 18.87 -15.28
C VAL A 342 5.93 18.08 -14.28
N GLY A 343 6.74 18.80 -13.49
CA GLY A 343 7.50 18.20 -12.39
C GLY A 343 6.68 18.04 -11.10
N THR A 344 7.30 17.44 -10.07
CA THR A 344 6.67 17.14 -8.77
C THR A 344 6.03 18.37 -8.13
N LYS A 345 6.79 19.46 -8.05
CA LYS A 345 6.34 20.71 -7.42
C LYS A 345 5.17 21.34 -8.17
N GLU A 346 5.26 21.42 -9.49
CA GLU A 346 4.21 22.03 -10.32
C GLU A 346 2.92 21.20 -10.29
N MET A 347 3.03 19.87 -10.21
CA MET A 347 1.86 19.01 -9.97
C MET A 347 1.20 19.30 -8.61
N GLY A 348 1.99 19.39 -7.53
CA GLY A 348 1.45 19.73 -6.21
C GLY A 348 0.85 21.14 -6.14
N ASP A 349 1.45 22.11 -6.83
CA ASP A 349 0.91 23.48 -6.97
C ASP A 349 -0.43 23.48 -7.75
N ALA A 350 -0.55 22.62 -8.78
CA ALA A 350 -1.80 22.46 -9.51
C ALA A 350 -2.91 21.85 -8.64
N VAL A 351 -2.60 20.84 -7.81
CA VAL A 351 -3.55 20.27 -6.84
C VAL A 351 -3.98 21.32 -5.83
N LEU A 352 -3.03 22.08 -5.28
CA LEU A 352 -3.31 23.16 -4.35
C LEU A 352 -4.25 24.22 -4.94
N ALA A 353 -4.07 24.59 -6.21
CA ALA A 353 -4.96 25.52 -6.92
C ALA A 353 -6.35 24.93 -7.23
N ALA A 354 -6.50 23.61 -7.16
CA ALA A 354 -7.72 22.89 -7.46
C ALA A 354 -8.57 22.55 -6.22
N LEU A 355 -8.02 22.65 -5.00
CA LEU A 355 -8.73 22.58 -3.72
C LEU A 355 -9.76 23.70 -3.59
#